data_AF-A0A8J6FYF8-F1
#
_entry.id   AF-A0A8J6FYF8-F1
#
_cell.length_a   1.000
_cell.length_b   1.000
_cell.length_c   1.000
_cell.angle_alpha   90.00
_cell.angle_beta   90.00
_cell.angle_gamma   90.00
#
_symmetry.space_group_name_H-M   'P 1'
#
loop_
_entity.id
_entity.type
_entity.pdbx_description
1 polymer ?
#
loop_
_entity_poly.entity_id
_entity_poly.type
_entity_poly.pdbx_seq_one_letter_code
_entity_poly.pdbx_strand_id
1 'polypeptide(L)'
;MAALQEKKSCSQRMAEFRHYCWNSDTGQMLGRTPARWVWISLYYAAFYVVMTGLFALCIYVLMQTIDPYTPDYQDQLKSPGVTLRPDVYGDRGLKISYNVSENTSWAGLTDILHSFLAGGGT
;
A
#
# COMPACT_ATOMS: atom_id res chain seq x y z
N MET A 1 -15.00 17.64 -51.68
CA MET A 1 -15.17 16.18 -51.76
C MET A 1 -14.78 15.60 -50.40
N ALA A 2 -15.77 15.30 -49.56
CA ALA A 2 -15.53 14.77 -48.21
C ALA A 2 -15.24 13.26 -48.32
N ALA A 3 -14.03 12.85 -47.95
CA ALA A 3 -13.67 11.44 -47.88
C ALA A 3 -14.45 10.78 -46.74
N LEU A 4 -15.35 9.84 -47.07
CA LEU A 4 -15.98 8.95 -46.09
C LEU A 4 -14.87 8.14 -45.43
N GLN A 5 -14.49 8.52 -44.21
CA GLN A 5 -13.61 7.72 -43.36
C GLN A 5 -14.36 6.44 -42.97
N GLU A 6 -14.09 5.35 -43.69
CA GLU A 6 -14.59 4.02 -43.36
C GLU A 6 -14.19 3.70 -41.91
N LYS A 7 -15.18 3.38 -41.07
CA LYS A 7 -14.97 3.14 -39.63
C LYS A 7 -14.23 1.81 -39.49
N LYS A 8 -12.88 1.84 -39.43
CA LYS A 8 -12.02 0.66 -39.28
C LYS A 8 -12.66 -0.35 -38.33
N SER A 9 -12.89 -1.57 -38.83
CA SER A 9 -13.52 -2.66 -38.07
C SER A 9 -12.71 -2.94 -36.80
N CYS A 10 -13.38 -3.37 -35.73
CA CYS A 10 -12.71 -3.71 -34.46
C CYS A 10 -11.56 -4.70 -34.68
N SER A 11 -11.74 -5.66 -35.59
CA SER A 11 -10.70 -6.62 -35.99
C SER A 11 -9.47 -5.97 -36.63
N GLN A 12 -9.66 -4.96 -37.49
CA GLN A 12 -8.55 -4.20 -38.09
C GLN A 12 -7.81 -3.37 -37.04
N ARG A 13 -8.52 -2.74 -36.11
CA ARG A 13 -7.89 -2.00 -35.00
C ARG A 13 -7.08 -2.92 -34.09
N MET A 14 -7.59 -4.13 -33.81
CA MET A 14 -6.86 -5.14 -33.04
C MET A 14 -5.64 -5.67 -33.79
N ALA A 15 -5.73 -5.85 -35.11
CA ALA A 15 -4.60 -6.25 -35.94
C ALA A 15 -3.51 -5.16 -36.00
N GLU A 16 -3.90 -3.88 -36.15
CA GLU A 16 -2.99 -2.73 -36.09
C GLU A 16 -2.33 -2.59 -34.71
N PHE A 17 -3.09 -2.80 -33.63
CA PHE A 17 -2.54 -2.80 -32.28
C PHE A 17 -1.55 -3.95 -32.05
N ARG A 18 -1.86 -5.15 -32.55
CA ARG A 18 -0.95 -6.31 -32.48
C ARG A 18 0.33 -6.04 -33.26
N HIS A 19 0.24 -5.46 -34.45
CA HIS A 19 1.40 -5.09 -35.27
C HIS A 19 2.22 -3.94 -34.66
N TYR A 20 1.56 -3.04 -33.92
CA TYR A 20 2.21 -1.99 -33.14
C TYR A 20 2.98 -2.56 -31.93
N CYS A 21 2.39 -3.53 -31.22
CA CYS A 21 3.08 -4.24 -30.14
C CYS A 21 4.27 -5.04 -30.63
N TRP A 22 4.13 -5.74 -31.77
CA TRP A 22 5.16 -6.59 -32.35
C TRP A 22 5.15 -6.51 -33.87
N ASN A 23 6.23 -5.96 -34.44
CA ASN A 23 6.46 -5.94 -35.87
C ASN A 23 7.37 -7.13 -36.26
N SER A 24 6.80 -8.17 -36.87
CA SER A 24 7.52 -9.38 -37.30
C SER A 24 8.59 -9.11 -38.35
N ASP A 25 8.40 -8.08 -39.17
CA ASP A 25 9.22 -7.85 -40.38
C ASP A 25 10.51 -7.11 -40.03
N THR A 26 10.49 -6.31 -38.96
CA THR A 26 11.65 -5.55 -38.48
C THR A 26 12.16 -6.01 -37.11
N GLY A 27 11.46 -6.94 -36.46
CA GLY A 27 11.77 -7.40 -35.10
C GLY A 27 11.69 -6.29 -34.04
N GLN A 28 10.90 -5.25 -34.28
CA GLN A 28 10.75 -4.12 -33.37
C GLN A 28 9.55 -4.33 -32.44
N MET A 29 9.78 -4.13 -31.14
CA MET A 29 8.73 -4.14 -30.13
C MET A 29 8.34 -2.70 -29.80
N LEU A 30 7.05 -2.34 -29.92
CA LEU A 30 6.54 -1.00 -29.62
C LEU A 30 7.35 0.15 -30.29
N GLY A 31 7.79 -0.07 -31.54
CA GLY A 31 8.51 0.93 -32.34
C GLY A 31 10.00 1.11 -32.03
N ARG A 32 10.63 0.22 -31.26
CA ARG A 32 12.09 0.20 -31.04
C ARG A 32 12.68 -1.19 -31.16
N THR A 33 13.98 -1.26 -31.46
CA THR A 33 14.72 -2.53 -31.46
C THR A 33 14.86 -3.07 -30.03
N PRO A 34 14.80 -4.39 -29.82
CA PRO A 34 14.92 -5.00 -28.49
C PRO A 34 16.24 -4.65 -27.81
N ALA A 35 17.32 -4.46 -28.58
CA ALA A 35 18.60 -3.98 -28.05
C ALA A 35 18.46 -2.60 -27.37
N ARG A 36 17.76 -1.64 -27.98
CA ARG A 36 17.54 -0.32 -27.37
C ARG A 36 16.65 -0.39 -26.14
N TRP A 37 15.68 -1.31 -26.12
CA TRP A 37 14.88 -1.59 -24.92
C TRP A 37 15.76 -2.03 -23.76
N VAL A 38 16.68 -2.98 -23.99
CA VAL A 38 17.61 -3.44 -22.95
C VAL A 38 18.48 -2.29 -22.43
N TRP A 39 19.04 -1.45 -23.32
CA TRP A 39 19.85 -0.31 -22.90
C TRP A 39 19.08 0.70 -22.04
N ILE A 40 17.84 1.02 -22.43
CA ILE A 40 16.99 1.96 -21.69
C ILE A 40 16.58 1.36 -20.35
N SER A 41 16.15 0.09 -20.33
CA SER A 41 15.79 -0.61 -19.09
C SER A 41 16.97 -0.71 -18.13
N LEU A 42 18.16 -1.01 -18.63
CA LEU A 42 19.38 -1.07 -17.80
C LEU A 42 19.73 0.31 -17.23
N TYR A 43 19.63 1.37 -18.03
CA TYR A 43 19.83 2.73 -17.55
C TYR A 43 18.87 3.09 -16.41
N TYR A 44 17.56 2.84 -16.59
CA TYR A 44 16.58 3.12 -15.55
C TYR A 44 16.78 2.23 -14.32
N ALA A 45 17.11 0.95 -14.50
CA ALA A 45 17.41 0.06 -13.39
C ALA A 45 18.60 0.57 -12.56
N ALA A 46 19.71 0.95 -13.21
CA ALA A 46 20.88 1.51 -12.52
C ALA A 46 20.54 2.83 -11.83
N PHE A 47 19.79 3.72 -12.48
CA PHE A 47 19.34 4.98 -11.90
C PHE A 47 18.49 4.75 -10.64
N TYR A 48 17.50 3.86 -10.71
CA TYR A 48 16.64 3.56 -9.56
C TYR A 48 17.40 2.87 -8.43
N VAL A 49 18.35 1.98 -8.73
CA VAL A 49 19.20 1.37 -7.70
C VAL A 49 19.98 2.45 -6.94
N VAL A 50 20.60 3.40 -7.63
CA VAL A 50 21.33 4.51 -6.98
C VAL A 50 20.37 5.38 -6.17
N MET A 51 19.20 5.75 -6.72
CA MET A 51 18.20 6.55 -5.99
C MET A 51 17.70 5.83 -4.73
N THR A 52 17.40 4.54 -4.81
CA THR A 52 16.99 3.75 -3.64
C THR A 52 18.12 3.59 -2.64
N GLY A 53 19.37 3.48 -3.09
CA GLY A 53 20.54 3.40 -2.22
C GLY A 53 20.78 4.70 -1.45
N LEU A 54 20.68 5.85 -2.12
CA LEU A 54 20.77 7.16 -1.46
C LEU A 54 19.62 7.36 -0.48
N PHE A 55 18.40 6.98 -0.85
CA PHE A 55 17.26 7.05 0.05
C PHE A 55 17.45 6.15 1.29
N ALA A 56 17.86 4.89 1.09
CA ALA A 56 18.15 3.96 2.17
C ALA A 56 19.29 4.47 3.07
N LEU A 57 20.33 5.10 2.49
CA LEU A 57 21.41 5.73 3.24
C LEU A 57 20.89 6.89 4.10
N CYS A 58 20.02 7.76 3.55
CA CYS A 58 19.40 8.83 4.33
C CYS A 58 18.58 8.28 5.51
N ILE A 59 17.79 7.23 5.29
CA ILE A 59 17.05 6.56 6.38
C ILE A 59 18.01 5.92 7.38
N TYR A 60 19.10 5.30 6.93
CA TYR A 60 20.11 4.70 7.81
C TYR A 60 20.76 5.74 8.73
N VAL A 61 21.17 6.88 8.16
CA VAL A 61 21.75 7.99 8.94
C VAL A 61 20.70 8.57 9.91
N LEU A 62 19.45 8.72 9.47
CA LEU A 62 18.36 9.14 10.35
C LEU A 62 18.18 8.18 11.54
N MET A 63 18.14 6.87 11.30
CA MET A 63 18.03 5.86 12.36
C MET A 63 19.21 5.90 13.33
N GLN A 64 20.42 6.22 12.85
CA GLN A 64 21.60 6.39 13.70
C GLN A 64 21.51 7.62 14.62
N THR A 65 20.72 8.63 14.26
CA THR A 65 20.54 9.85 15.07
C THR A 65 19.49 9.72 16.15
N ILE A 66 18.67 8.65 16.14
CA ILE A 66 17.55 8.46 17.08
C ILE A 66 18.04 7.68 18.31
N ASP A 67 17.68 8.14 19.50
CA ASP A 67 17.91 7.41 20.76
C ASP A 67 16.91 6.24 20.92
N PRO A 68 17.36 5.03 21.31
CA PRO A 68 16.47 3.88 21.43
C PRO A 68 15.58 3.89 22.68
N TYR A 69 15.82 4.79 23.64
CA TYR A 69 15.09 4.84 24.91
C TYR A 69 14.12 6.02 25.00
N THR A 70 14.41 7.15 24.36
CA THR A 70 13.62 8.38 24.49
C THR A 70 13.31 8.98 23.11
N PRO A 71 12.03 9.22 22.77
CA PRO A 71 11.68 9.88 21.50
C PRO A 71 12.00 11.39 21.56
N ASP A 72 12.58 11.92 20.48
CA ASP A 72 13.03 13.32 20.39
C ASP A 72 11.89 14.35 20.51
N TYR A 73 10.73 14.05 19.92
CA TYR A 73 9.59 14.97 19.86
C TYR A 73 8.33 14.32 20.44
N GLN A 74 7.72 14.97 21.44
CA GLN A 74 6.49 14.52 22.11
C GLN A 74 5.39 15.60 22.08
N ASP A 75 5.45 16.53 21.13
CA ASP A 75 4.58 17.70 21.09
C ASP A 75 3.09 17.38 20.94
N GLN A 76 2.76 16.24 20.32
CA GLN A 76 1.39 15.76 20.16
C GLN A 76 0.89 14.95 21.36
N LEU A 77 1.76 14.59 22.31
CA LEU A 77 1.45 13.72 23.46
C LEU A 77 1.37 14.49 24.78
N LYS A 78 1.19 15.82 24.74
CA LYS A 78 1.15 16.69 25.94
C LYS A 78 0.05 16.32 26.93
N SER A 79 -1.07 15.81 26.44
CA SER A 79 -2.19 15.36 27.26
C SER A 79 -2.37 13.85 27.05
N PRO A 80 -2.21 13.02 28.09
CA PRO A 80 -2.40 11.58 27.94
C PRO A 80 -3.86 11.28 27.59
N GLY A 81 -4.05 10.32 26.69
CA GLY A 81 -5.37 9.78 26.37
C GLY A 81 -5.87 8.84 27.47
N VAL A 82 -7.19 8.72 27.60
CA VAL A 82 -7.84 7.76 28.50
C VAL A 82 -8.54 6.70 27.64
N THR A 83 -8.23 5.44 27.90
CA THR A 83 -8.89 4.29 27.25
C THR A 83 -9.52 3.40 28.31
N LEU A 84 -10.55 2.66 27.93
CA LEU A 84 -11.29 1.80 28.85
C LEU A 84 -11.64 0.49 28.15
N ARG A 85 -11.62 -0.60 28.92
CA ARG A 85 -11.91 -1.97 28.45
C ARG A 85 -13.15 -2.49 29.18
N PRO A 86 -14.03 -3.28 28.54
CA PRO A 86 -13.96 -3.82 27.18
C PRO A 86 -14.24 -2.79 26.09
N ASP A 87 -13.54 -2.89 24.94
CA ASP A 87 -13.56 -1.93 23.82
C ASP A 87 -14.64 -2.23 22.77
N VAL A 88 -15.88 -2.39 23.22
CA VAL A 88 -17.00 -2.59 22.28
C VAL A 88 -17.50 -1.25 21.74
N TYR A 89 -17.20 -1.00 20.47
CA TYR A 89 -17.60 0.20 19.75
C TYR A 89 -18.97 0.01 19.09
N GLY A 90 -19.86 0.97 19.29
CA GLY A 90 -21.06 1.18 18.49
C GLY A 90 -20.93 2.39 17.56
N ASP A 91 -22.03 2.82 16.93
CA ASP A 91 -22.03 3.83 15.85
C ASP A 91 -21.48 5.22 16.24
N ARG A 92 -21.52 5.59 17.52
CA ARG A 92 -21.10 6.92 18.00
C ARG A 92 -20.04 6.88 19.09
N GLY A 93 -19.41 5.72 19.29
CA GLY A 93 -18.40 5.52 20.32
C GLY A 93 -18.63 4.24 21.10
N LEU A 94 -17.90 4.11 22.19
CA LEU A 94 -17.96 2.93 23.04
C LEU A 94 -19.35 2.78 23.68
N LYS A 95 -20.01 1.64 23.44
CA LYS A 95 -21.34 1.34 23.99
C LYS A 95 -21.38 -0.11 24.48
N ILE A 96 -21.43 -0.26 25.80
CA ILE A 96 -21.56 -1.56 26.45
C ILE A 96 -23.04 -1.77 26.78
N SER A 97 -23.66 -2.75 26.13
CA SER A 97 -25.04 -3.14 26.37
C SER A 97 -25.11 -4.66 26.43
N TYR A 98 -25.48 -5.20 27.58
CA TYR A 98 -25.64 -6.63 27.83
C TYR A 98 -26.85 -6.87 28.72
N ASN A 99 -27.32 -8.12 28.74
CA ASN A 99 -28.43 -8.54 29.58
C ASN A 99 -27.89 -9.45 30.70
N VAL A 100 -28.12 -9.07 31.96
CA VAL A 100 -27.61 -9.82 33.13
C VAL A 100 -28.13 -11.26 33.15
N SER A 101 -29.37 -11.47 32.69
CA SER A 101 -30.01 -12.80 32.69
C SER A 101 -29.47 -13.72 31.59
N GLU A 102 -28.79 -13.19 30.57
CA GLU A 102 -28.36 -13.95 29.40
C GLU A 102 -26.83 -14.06 29.32
N ASN A 103 -26.32 -15.26 29.62
CA ASN A 103 -24.89 -15.56 29.71
C ASN A 103 -24.10 -15.26 28.42
N THR A 104 -24.71 -15.47 27.25
CA THR A 104 -24.07 -15.25 25.94
C THR A 104 -23.85 -13.76 25.64
N SER A 105 -24.62 -12.86 26.25
CA SER A 105 -24.56 -11.42 25.96
C SER A 105 -23.34 -10.71 26.58
N TRP A 106 -22.85 -11.19 27.73
CA TRP A 106 -21.68 -10.62 28.42
C TRP A 106 -20.43 -11.51 28.37
N ALA A 107 -20.55 -12.78 27.95
CA ALA A 107 -19.39 -13.69 27.84
C ALA A 107 -18.24 -13.12 27.00
N GLY A 108 -18.56 -12.47 25.87
CA GLY A 108 -17.53 -11.81 25.04
C GLY A 108 -16.87 -10.62 25.72
N LEU A 109 -17.61 -9.86 26.54
CA LEU A 109 -17.05 -8.74 27.30
C LEU A 109 -16.07 -9.24 28.36
N THR A 110 -16.42 -10.35 29.04
CA THR A 110 -15.56 -10.95 30.05
C THR A 110 -14.32 -11.59 29.43
N ASP A 111 -14.41 -12.18 28.24
CA ASP A 111 -13.27 -12.77 27.56
C ASP A 111 -12.23 -11.72 27.16
N ILE A 112 -12.69 -10.57 26.62
CA ILE A 112 -11.82 -9.41 26.33
C ILE A 112 -11.11 -8.93 27.60
N LEU A 113 -11.84 -8.85 28.72
CA LEU A 113 -11.27 -8.40 29.99
C LEU A 113 -10.29 -9.43 30.56
N HIS A 114 -10.61 -10.71 30.48
CA HIS A 114 -9.73 -11.80 30.92
C HIS A 114 -8.44 -11.84 30.10
N SER A 115 -8.53 -11.71 28.78
CA SER A 115 -7.36 -11.64 27.89
C SER A 115 -6.46 -10.43 28.22
N PHE A 116 -7.07 -9.27 28.42
CA PHE A 116 -6.35 -8.05 28.80
C PHE A 116 -5.62 -8.19 30.15
N LEU A 117 -6.30 -8.74 31.17
CA LEU A 117 -5.73 -8.92 32.51
C LEU A 117 -4.71 -10.06 32.59
N ALA A 118 -4.81 -11.05 31.71
CA ALA A 118 -3.86 -12.15 31.62
C ALA A 118 -2.49 -11.72 31.03
N GLY A 119 -2.33 -10.45 30.65
CA GLY A 119 -1.13 -9.95 29.98
C GLY A 119 -1.03 -10.41 28.51
N GLY A 120 -2.12 -10.97 27.97
CA GLY A 120 -2.25 -11.39 26.58
C GLY A 120 -2.58 -10.22 25.65
N GLY A 121 -1.75 -9.17 25.69
CA GLY A 121 -1.71 -8.16 24.64
C GLY A 121 -0.62 -8.54 23.66
N THR A 122 -1.00 -8.90 22.43
CA THR A 122 -0.09 -8.79 21.27
C THR A 122 0.47 -7.39 21.15
#